data_AF-A0A2X3UUS1-F1
#
_entry.id   AF-A0A2X3UUS1-F1
#
_cell.length_a   1.000
_cell.length_b   1.000
_cell.length_c   1.000
_cell.angle_alpha   90.00
_cell.angle_beta   90.00
_cell.angle_gamma   90.00
#
_symmetry.space_group_name_H-M   'P 1'
#
loop_
_entity.id
_entity.type
_entity.pdbx_description
1 polymer ?
#
loop_
_entity_poly.entity_id
_entity_poly.type
_entity_poly.pdbx_seq_one_letter_code
_entity_poly.pdbx_strand_id
1 'polypeptide(L)'
;MFFAPLAGAMIYLLTGLGMSWVRNRVSKFLLNSAIAVVSSACLVKGIVEVSGRTTSVDMPYWYVEAGLLCLSLLIGFIRSTKLA
;
A
#
# COMPACT_ATOMS: atom_id res chain seq x y z
N MET A 1 8.88 -5.02 -10.86
CA MET A 1 8.48 -5.08 -9.43
C MET A 1 9.15 -4.01 -8.59
N PHE A 2 10.44 -3.74 -8.75
CA PHE A 2 11.15 -2.67 -8.03
C PHE A 2 10.55 -1.25 -8.10
N PHE A 3 9.71 -0.94 -9.11
CA PHE A 3 9.00 0.34 -9.18
C PHE A 3 7.79 0.45 -8.24
N ALA A 4 7.18 -0.66 -7.82
CA ALA A 4 5.96 -0.63 -7.01
C ALA A 4 6.18 -0.02 -5.61
N PRO A 5 7.26 -0.33 -4.87
CA PRO A 5 7.56 0.33 -3.60
C PRO A 5 7.86 1.82 -3.78
N LEU A 6 8.53 2.20 -4.87
CA LEU A 6 8.84 3.60 -5.18
C LEU A 6 7.56 4.41 -5.45
N ALA A 7 6.62 3.85 -6.22
CA ALA A 7 5.32 4.44 -6.44
C ALA A 7 4.51 4.57 -5.14
N GLY A 8 4.52 3.54 -4.29
CA GLY A 8 3.89 3.57 -2.97
C GLY A 8 4.45 4.68 -2.07
N ALA A 9 5.78 4.82 -2.01
CA ALA A 9 6.45 5.88 -1.26
C ALA A 9 6.11 7.27 -1.78
N MET A 10 6.00 7.44 -3.11
CA MET A 10 5.56 8.69 -3.73
C MET A 10 4.13 9.06 -3.33
N ILE A 11 3.20 8.09 -3.36
CA ILE A 11 1.80 8.28 -2.94
C ILE A 11 1.73 8.65 -1.44
N TYR A 12 2.58 8.06 -0.61
CA TYR A 12 2.65 8.40 0.82
C TYR A 12 3.18 9.81 1.05
N LEU A 13 4.23 10.22 0.31
CA LEU A 13 4.77 11.58 0.37
C LEU A 13 3.71 12.61 -0.01
N LEU A 14 2.97 12.38 -1.10
CA LEU A 14 1.85 13.24 -1.53
C LEU A 14 0.75 13.31 -0.46
N THR A 15 0.54 12.22 0.29
CA THR A 15 -0.38 12.19 1.43
C THR A 15 0.13 13.01 2.62
N GLY A 16 1.43 13.04 2.87
CA GLY A 16 2.07 13.88 3.88
C GLY A 16 1.96 15.38 3.56
N LEU A 17 2.02 15.74 2.27
CA LEU A 17 1.90 17.12 1.78
C LEU A 17 0.45 17.64 1.75
N GLY A 18 -0.54 16.83 2.18
CA GLY A 18 -1.94 17.24 2.22
C GLY A 18 -2.66 17.23 0.85
N MET A 19 -2.01 16.72 -0.19
CA MET A 19 -2.52 16.66 -1.57
C MET A 19 -3.26 15.35 -1.88
N SER A 20 -3.68 14.60 -0.86
CA SER A 20 -4.25 13.26 -1.01
C SER A 20 -5.65 13.14 -0.40
N TRP A 21 -6.39 12.17 -0.92
CA TRP A 21 -7.68 11.70 -0.40
C TRP A 21 -7.65 11.23 1.06
N VAL A 22 -6.46 10.95 1.59
CA VAL A 22 -6.23 10.35 2.90
C VAL A 22 -6.03 11.44 3.97
N ARG A 23 -7.12 12.11 4.37
CA ARG A 23 -7.09 13.13 5.44
C ARG A 23 -7.02 12.54 6.85
N ASN A 24 -7.62 11.37 7.06
CA ASN A 24 -7.78 10.78 8.39
C ASN A 24 -6.55 9.98 8.85
N ARG A 25 -6.26 10.04 10.17
CA ARG A 25 -5.15 9.29 10.82
C ARG A 25 -5.23 7.77 10.53
N VAL A 26 -6.42 7.20 10.60
CA VAL A 26 -6.64 5.75 10.34
C VAL A 26 -6.34 5.39 8.88
N SER A 27 -6.86 6.17 7.94
CA SER A 27 -6.59 5.98 6.50
C SER A 27 -5.08 6.11 6.21
N LYS A 28 -4.38 7.04 6.86
CA LYS A 28 -2.90 7.18 6.76
C LYS A 28 -2.14 5.95 7.26
N PHE A 29 -2.56 5.37 8.38
CA PHE A 29 -1.94 4.13 8.89
C PHE A 29 -2.22 2.93 7.99
N LEU A 30 -3.43 2.82 7.44
CA LEU A 30 -3.78 1.74 6.51
C LEU A 30 -3.00 1.84 5.20
N LEU A 31 -2.86 3.05 4.64
CA LEU A 31 -2.02 3.29 3.47
C LEU A 31 -0.55 2.95 3.76
N ASN A 32 -0.03 3.35 4.93
CA ASN A 32 1.33 3.00 5.36
C ASN A 32 1.54 1.48 5.41
N SER A 33 0.57 0.75 5.98
CA SER A 33 0.61 -0.72 6.01
C SER A 33 0.55 -1.33 4.62
N ALA A 34 -0.27 -0.80 3.69
CA ALA A 34 -0.33 -1.29 2.32
C ALA A 34 1.04 -1.17 1.61
N ILE A 35 1.72 -0.03 1.78
CA ILE A 35 3.05 0.20 1.19
C ILE A 35 4.11 -0.74 1.79
N ALA A 36 4.03 -1.01 3.11
CA ALA A 36 4.90 -1.98 3.76
C ALA A 36 4.72 -3.39 3.17
N VAL A 37 3.48 -3.79 2.90
CA VAL A 37 3.17 -5.08 2.26
C VAL A 37 3.75 -5.16 0.84
N VAL A 38 3.56 -4.13 0.00
CA VAL A 38 4.15 -4.08 -1.36
C VAL A 38 5.67 -4.14 -1.33
N SER A 39 6.28 -3.43 -0.38
CA SER A 39 7.74 -3.42 -0.20
C SER A 39 8.24 -4.82 0.19
N SER A 40 7.57 -5.46 1.14
CA SER A 40 7.91 -6.84 1.55
C SER A 40 7.73 -7.85 0.40
N ALA A 41 6.67 -7.70 -0.41
CA ALA A 41 6.41 -8.54 -1.58
C ALA A 41 7.55 -8.44 -2.60
N CYS A 42 8.00 -7.21 -2.90
CA CYS A 42 9.10 -6.98 -3.83
C CYS A 42 10.43 -7.53 -3.31
N LEU A 43 10.70 -7.41 -2.01
CA LEU A 43 11.90 -7.99 -1.39
C LEU A 43 11.88 -9.51 -1.46
N VAL A 44 10.77 -10.16 -1.07
CA VAL A 44 10.63 -11.61 -1.11
C VAL A 44 10.72 -12.13 -2.54
N LYS A 45 10.05 -11.49 -3.50
CA LYS A 45 10.16 -11.83 -4.92
C LYS A 45 11.60 -11.73 -5.41
N GLY A 46 12.30 -10.63 -5.09
CA GLY A 46 13.68 -10.44 -5.48
C GLY A 46 14.61 -11.52 -4.92
N ILE A 47 14.45 -11.88 -3.65
CA ILE A 47 15.23 -12.97 -3.01
C ILE A 47 14.96 -14.31 -3.72
N VAL A 48 13.70 -14.60 -4.04
CA VAL A 48 13.31 -15.86 -4.69
C VAL A 48 13.81 -15.96 -6.13
N GLU A 49 13.69 -14.88 -6.92
CA GLU A 49 14.18 -14.82 -8.30
C GLU A 49 15.72 -14.95 -8.36
N VAL A 50 16.45 -14.28 -7.45
CA VAL A 50 17.91 -14.43 -7.35
C VAL A 50 18.31 -15.85 -6.93
N SER A 51 17.46 -16.53 -6.17
CA SER A 51 17.67 -17.94 -5.78
C SER A 51 17.36 -18.94 -6.90
N GLY A 52 16.90 -18.48 -8.07
CA GLY A 52 16.51 -19.35 -9.20
C GLY A 52 15.24 -20.19 -8.94
N ARG A 53 14.45 -19.83 -7.92
CA ARG A 53 13.19 -20.51 -7.58
C ARG A 53 12.01 -19.68 -8.05
N THR A 54 10.86 -20.33 -8.18
CA THR A 54 9.57 -19.66 -8.38
C THR A 54 8.73 -19.87 -7.13
N THR A 55 7.87 -18.91 -6.83
CA THR A 55 7.02 -18.93 -5.64
C THR A 55 5.62 -18.43 -5.97
N SER A 56 4.61 -19.01 -5.35
CA SER A 56 3.22 -18.55 -5.46
C SER A 56 2.85 -17.52 -4.38
N VAL A 57 3.82 -17.08 -3.56
CA VAL A 57 3.54 -16.10 -2.49
C VAL A 57 3.22 -14.71 -3.02
N ASP A 58 3.40 -14.45 -4.32
CA ASP A 58 3.06 -13.17 -4.94
C ASP A 58 1.57 -12.85 -4.81
N MET A 59 0.71 -13.83 -5.11
CA MET A 59 -0.75 -13.68 -5.04
C MET A 59 -1.25 -13.19 -3.68
N PRO A 60 -0.91 -13.83 -2.54
CA PRO A 60 -1.37 -13.35 -1.23
C PRO A 60 -0.87 -11.95 -0.90
N TYR A 61 0.36 -11.57 -1.31
CA TYR A 61 0.83 -10.20 -1.11
C TYR A 61 -0.03 -9.16 -1.85
N TRP A 62 -0.37 -9.43 -3.12
CA TRP A 62 -1.25 -8.54 -3.90
C TRP A 62 -2.66 -8.45 -3.32
N TYR A 63 -3.23 -9.55 -2.82
CA TYR A 63 -4.55 -9.52 -2.19
C TYR A 63 -4.56 -8.71 -0.89
N VAL A 64 -3.52 -8.85 -0.06
CA VAL A 64 -3.42 -8.12 1.21
C VAL A 64 -3.20 -6.62 0.98
N GLU A 65 -2.33 -6.24 0.05
CA GLU A 65 -2.17 -4.84 -0.36
C GLU A 65 -3.50 -4.27 -0.84
N ALA A 66 -4.14 -4.91 -1.83
CA ALA A 66 -5.37 -4.40 -2.42
C ALA A 66 -6.47 -4.23 -1.36
N GLY A 67 -6.56 -5.18 -0.41
CA GLY A 67 -7.47 -5.08 0.72
C GLY A 67 -7.18 -3.88 1.62
N LEU A 68 -5.91 -3.67 2.01
CA LEU A 68 -5.50 -2.53 2.84
C LEU A 68 -5.71 -1.19 2.14
N LEU A 69 -5.43 -1.12 0.84
CA LEU A 69 -5.58 0.09 0.03
C LEU A 69 -7.06 0.42 -0.18
N CYS A 70 -7.90 -0.58 -0.49
CA CYS A 70 -9.35 -0.43 -0.59
C CYS A 70 -9.95 0.04 0.74
N LEU A 71 -9.55 -0.58 1.86
CA LEU A 71 -10.02 -0.21 3.19
C LEU A 71 -9.58 1.22 3.56
N SER A 72 -8.34 1.59 3.23
CA SER A 72 -7.82 2.95 3.39
C SER A 72 -8.68 3.98 2.65
N LEU A 73 -9.03 3.70 1.39
CA LEU A 73 -9.89 4.56 0.57
C LEU A 73 -11.30 4.64 1.14
N LEU A 74 -11.95 3.52 1.45
CA LEU A 74 -13.30 3.50 2.02
C LEU A 74 -13.38 4.35 3.29
N ILE A 75 -12.40 4.21 4.19
CA ILE A 75 -12.36 5.00 5.44
C ILE A 75 -12.03 6.48 5.18
N GLY A 76 -11.19 6.76 4.18
CA GLY A 76 -10.90 8.12 3.72
C GLY A 76 -12.16 8.84 3.22
N PHE A 77 -12.94 8.18 2.36
CA PHE A 77 -14.16 8.70 1.75
C PHE A 77 -15.33 8.80 2.75
N ILE A 78 -15.68 7.71 3.44
CA ILE A 78 -16.89 7.64 4.29
C ILE A 78 -16.86 8.66 5.42
N ARG A 79 -15.68 8.88 6.02
CA ARG A 79 -15.54 9.80 7.15
C ARG A 79 -15.31 11.26 6.70
N SER A 80 -15.09 11.51 5.40
CA SER A 80 -15.09 12.87 4.85
C SER A 80 -16.50 13.51 4.86
N THR A 81 -17.56 12.71 4.86
CA THR A 81 -18.96 13.17 4.77
C THR A 81 -19.55 13.61 6.11
N LYS A 82 -18.85 13.43 7.24
CA LYS A 82 -19.39 13.64 8.61
C LYS A 82 -19.00 14.98 9.27
N LEU A 83 -18.55 15.97 8.50
CA LEU A 83 -18.26 17.32 8.99
C LEU A 83 -18.71 18.35 7.93
N ALA A 84 -20.03 18.56 7.85
CA ALA A 84 -20.65 19.76 7.33
C ALA A 84 -21.82 20.10 8.26
#